data_AF-A0A2U1WE80-F1
#
_entry.id   AF-A0A2U1WE80-F1
#
_cell.length_a   1.000
_cell.length_b   1.000
_cell.length_c   1.000
_cell.angle_alpha   90.00
_cell.angle_beta   90.00
_cell.angle_gamma   90.00
#
_symmetry.space_group_name_H-M   'P 1'
#
loop_
_entity.id
_entity.type
_entity.pdbx_description
1 polymer ?
#
loop_
_entity_poly.entity_id
_entity_poly.type
_entity_poly.pdbx_seq_one_letter_code
_entity_poly.pdbx_strand_id
1 'polypeptide(L)'
;MTAGSRSAAPVRATVTALSRPHLPTSPAAAFDPTLPAPQRRIRLTAALPPPLQELLAQGRTDRRPRFGEDGFDGMIEQWFPPAGVTAAQASLARQTLEDLSGTVLAPADSDHLLGRVLTLLSHFPAKGLSPEVERMMALDWAEDLGEYPAWVIDAAARHWRRSRKWRPSIAEMRALCEELCAPERALADRLQALADAAPRGAAAPDPRAQDPRALAMGALRRMGQIG
;
A
#
# COMPACT_ATOMS: atom_id res chain seq x y z
N MET A 1 30.48 78.40 3.24
CA MET A 1 29.92 77.56 2.16
C MET A 1 29.93 76.11 2.63
N THR A 2 28.77 75.47 2.53
CA THR A 2 28.27 74.36 3.35
C THR A 2 28.78 72.97 2.96
N ALA A 3 29.18 72.17 3.95
CA ALA A 3 29.45 70.74 3.84
C ALA A 3 28.12 69.95 3.84
N GLY A 4 27.92 69.10 2.83
CA GLY A 4 26.76 68.21 2.71
C GLY A 4 27.13 66.77 3.04
N SER A 5 26.76 66.29 4.23
CA SER A 5 26.79 64.86 4.58
C SER A 5 25.58 64.16 3.96
N ARG A 6 25.81 63.15 3.12
CA ARG A 6 24.75 62.24 2.65
C ARG A 6 24.71 60.99 3.54
N SER A 7 23.61 60.85 4.27
CA SER A 7 23.24 59.65 5.02
C SER A 7 22.74 58.59 4.04
N ALA A 8 23.37 57.41 4.04
CA ALA A 8 22.92 56.25 3.27
C ALA A 8 22.00 55.39 4.14
N ALA A 9 20.77 55.18 3.68
CA ALA A 9 19.78 54.32 4.34
C ALA A 9 20.10 52.83 4.13
N PRO A 10 19.82 51.95 5.11
CA PRO A 10 20.08 50.52 4.98
C PRO A 10 19.06 49.84 4.04
N VAL A 11 19.58 49.10 3.07
CA VAL A 11 18.80 48.24 2.16
C VAL A 11 18.21 47.08 2.97
N ARG A 12 16.89 47.08 3.14
CA ARG A 12 16.14 45.98 3.77
C ARG A 12 16.10 44.81 2.79
N ALA A 13 16.91 43.78 3.03
CA ALA A 13 16.83 42.52 2.31
C ALA A 13 15.45 41.88 2.57
N THR A 14 14.62 41.82 1.54
CA THR A 14 13.36 41.08 1.56
C THR A 14 13.71 39.60 1.46
N VAL A 15 13.62 38.87 2.56
CA VAL A 15 13.76 37.41 2.57
C VAL A 15 12.49 36.85 1.94
N THR A 16 12.58 36.48 0.67
CA THR A 16 11.55 35.70 -0.02
C THR A 16 11.42 34.37 0.72
N ALA A 17 10.34 34.19 1.47
CA ALA A 17 10.01 32.91 2.07
C ALA A 17 9.85 31.88 0.95
N LEU A 18 10.75 30.89 0.92
CA LEU A 18 10.62 29.73 0.05
C LEU A 18 9.31 29.02 0.39
N SER A 19 8.38 28.97 -0.57
CA SER A 19 7.14 28.21 -0.45
C SER A 19 7.46 26.78 -0.04
N ARG A 20 6.98 26.36 1.14
CA ARG A 20 7.01 24.95 1.53
C ARG A 20 6.23 24.16 0.48
N PRO A 21 6.80 23.08 -0.10
CA PRO A 21 6.02 22.19 -0.92
C PRO A 21 4.87 21.64 -0.07
N HIS A 22 3.63 21.88 -0.49
CA HIS A 22 2.46 21.24 0.09
C HIS A 22 2.65 19.72 -0.09
N LEU A 23 2.79 18.99 1.01
CA LEU A 23 2.83 17.54 0.95
C LEU A 23 1.49 17.06 0.38
N PRO A 24 1.50 16.17 -0.63
CA PRO A 24 0.28 15.57 -1.14
C PRO A 24 -0.46 14.90 0.01
N THR A 25 -1.75 15.21 0.14
CA THR A 25 -2.60 14.77 1.27
C THR A 25 -3.19 13.38 1.05
N SER A 26 -2.95 12.77 -0.12
CA SER A 26 -3.38 11.41 -0.47
C SER A 26 -2.25 10.65 -1.19
N PRO A 27 -2.07 9.35 -0.92
CA PRO A 27 -1.24 8.43 -1.68
C PRO A 27 -1.36 8.55 -3.20
N ALA A 28 -2.59 8.72 -3.72
CA ALA A 28 -2.84 8.80 -5.16
C ALA A 28 -2.12 10.01 -5.80
N ALA A 29 -2.16 11.16 -5.14
CA ALA A 29 -1.52 12.39 -5.62
C ALA A 29 0.02 12.34 -5.55
N ALA A 30 0.57 11.47 -4.70
CA ALA A 30 2.01 11.29 -4.53
C ALA A 30 2.59 10.20 -5.44
N PHE A 31 1.73 9.34 -5.98
CA PHE A 31 2.15 8.19 -6.76
C PHE A 31 2.54 8.59 -8.19
N ASP A 32 3.74 8.17 -8.59
CA ASP A 32 4.22 8.31 -9.96
C ASP A 32 4.71 6.94 -10.45
N PRO A 33 3.97 6.28 -11.36
CA PRO A 33 4.29 4.94 -11.82
C PRO A 33 5.57 4.88 -12.65
N THR A 34 6.08 6.01 -13.12
CA THR A 34 7.29 6.05 -13.95
C THR A 34 8.58 5.99 -13.13
N LEU A 35 8.49 6.22 -11.82
CA LEU A 35 9.64 6.18 -10.94
C LEU A 35 10.08 4.73 -10.65
N PRO A 36 11.39 4.51 -10.38
CA PRO A 36 11.88 3.26 -9.82
C PRO A 36 11.17 2.90 -8.51
N ALA A 37 10.97 1.60 -8.27
CA ALA A 37 10.28 1.07 -7.09
C ALA A 37 10.76 1.67 -5.74
N PRO A 38 12.07 1.82 -5.47
CA PRO A 38 12.51 2.44 -4.22
C PRO A 38 12.00 3.88 -4.05
N GLN A 39 11.93 4.65 -5.13
CA GLN A 39 11.50 6.05 -5.10
C GLN A 39 9.97 6.15 -4.96
N ARG A 40 9.20 5.27 -5.62
CA ARG A 40 7.75 5.18 -5.43
C ARG A 40 7.40 4.89 -3.98
N ARG A 41 8.06 3.90 -3.38
CA ARG A 41 7.89 3.55 -1.97
C ARG A 41 8.16 4.74 -1.05
N ILE A 42 9.27 5.44 -1.25
CA ILE A 42 9.62 6.63 -0.45
C ILE A 42 8.53 7.69 -0.56
N ARG A 43 8.05 7.99 -1.77
CA ARG A 43 7.00 8.99 -1.98
C ARG A 43 5.66 8.59 -1.36
N LEU A 44 5.24 7.34 -1.56
CA LEU A 44 4.01 6.82 -0.97
C LEU A 44 4.05 6.88 0.55
N THR A 45 5.13 6.41 1.17
CA THR A 45 5.30 6.48 2.63
C THR A 45 5.33 7.93 3.13
N ALA A 46 6.02 8.84 2.44
CA ALA A 46 6.09 10.25 2.82
C ALA A 46 4.74 11.00 2.68
N ALA A 47 3.83 10.50 1.84
CA ALA A 47 2.49 11.05 1.66
C ALA A 47 1.46 10.55 2.69
N LEU A 48 1.82 9.56 3.51
CA LEU A 48 0.93 9.06 4.55
C LEU A 48 0.76 10.09 5.68
N PRO A 49 -0.35 10.06 6.42
CA PRO A 49 -0.47 10.81 7.67
C PRO A 49 0.70 10.52 8.63
N PRO A 50 1.29 11.54 9.31
CA PRO A 50 2.46 11.36 10.17
C PRO A 50 2.35 10.23 11.21
N PRO A 51 1.20 10.00 11.88
CA PRO A 51 1.06 8.88 12.82
C PRO A 51 1.29 7.52 12.18
N LEU A 52 0.92 7.34 10.90
CA LEU A 52 1.16 6.08 10.19
C LEU A 52 2.61 5.94 9.76
N GLN A 53 3.28 7.04 9.38
CA GLN A 53 4.71 7.01 9.06
C GLN A 53 5.54 6.54 10.25
N GLU A 54 5.24 7.08 11.45
CA GLU A 54 5.91 6.70 12.69
C GLU A 54 5.68 5.23 13.03
N LEU A 55 4.44 4.74 12.94
CA LEU A 55 4.10 3.34 13.19
C LEU A 55 4.78 2.38 12.20
N LEU A 56 4.82 2.73 10.92
CA LEU A 56 5.49 1.93 9.89
C LEU A 56 7.00 1.86 10.14
N ALA A 57 7.62 2.94 10.63
CA ALA A 57 9.03 2.98 10.98
C ALA A 57 9.36 2.20 12.27
N GLN A 58 8.41 2.11 13.21
CA GLN A 58 8.58 1.39 14.48
C GLN A 58 8.29 -0.12 14.38
N GLY A 59 7.59 -0.56 13.33
CA GLY A 59 7.29 -1.97 13.14
C GLY A 59 8.54 -2.82 12.89
N ARG A 60 8.46 -4.10 13.25
CA ARG A 60 9.56 -5.05 13.13
C ARG A 60 9.41 -5.89 11.87
N THR A 61 10.51 -6.14 11.16
CA THR A 61 10.54 -7.04 10.00
C THR A 61 11.31 -8.29 10.36
N ASP A 62 10.63 -9.43 10.37
CA ASP A 62 11.26 -10.74 10.51
C ASP A 62 11.54 -11.29 9.11
N ARG A 63 12.70 -11.93 8.93
CA ARG A 63 13.11 -12.56 7.67
C ARG A 63 13.36 -14.03 7.92
N ARG A 64 12.72 -14.89 7.14
CA ARG A 64 12.94 -16.34 7.22
C ARG A 64 13.15 -16.95 5.84
N PRO A 65 14.01 -17.98 5.73
CA PRO A 65 14.15 -18.71 4.48
C PRO A 65 12.82 -19.39 4.12
N ARG A 66 12.48 -19.37 2.84
CA ARG A 66 11.37 -20.10 2.24
C ARG A 66 11.93 -21.34 1.57
N PHE A 67 11.31 -22.48 1.84
CA PHE A 67 11.61 -23.73 1.16
C PHE A 67 10.34 -24.21 0.44
N GLY A 68 10.44 -24.46 -0.86
CA GLY A 68 9.40 -25.08 -1.67
C GLY A 68 9.78 -26.50 -2.07
N GLU A 69 9.05 -27.03 -3.05
CA GLU A 69 9.21 -28.42 -3.52
C GLU A 69 10.59 -28.66 -4.15
N ASP A 70 11.18 -27.63 -4.78
CA ASP A 70 12.49 -27.68 -5.43
C ASP A 70 13.65 -27.19 -4.55
N GLY A 71 13.43 -26.94 -3.25
CA GLY A 71 14.45 -26.51 -2.30
C GLY A 71 14.31 -25.05 -1.86
N PHE A 72 15.40 -24.28 -1.87
CA PHE A 72 15.40 -22.91 -1.35
C PHE A 72 14.78 -21.92 -2.36
N ASP A 73 13.67 -21.30 -1.96
CA ASP A 73 12.85 -20.42 -2.81
C ASP A 73 13.02 -18.94 -2.46
N GLY A 74 14.06 -18.59 -1.70
CA GLY A 74 14.35 -17.21 -1.29
C GLY A 74 13.98 -16.89 0.16
N MET A 75 13.84 -15.59 0.45
CA MET A 75 13.51 -15.08 1.79
C MET A 75 12.08 -14.56 1.81
N ILE A 76 11.31 -14.95 2.83
CA ILE A 76 10.05 -14.28 3.16
C ILE A 76 10.34 -13.18 4.17
N GLU A 77 9.90 -11.97 3.86
CA GLU A 77 9.84 -10.87 4.81
C GLU A 77 8.42 -10.79 5.39
N GLN A 78 8.32 -10.81 6.71
CA GLN A 78 7.05 -10.57 7.40
C GLN A 78 7.21 -9.34 8.31
N TRP A 79 6.37 -8.34 8.08
CA TRP A 79 6.33 -7.14 8.91
C TRP A 79 5.26 -7.27 9.99
N PHE A 80 5.56 -6.83 11.20
CA PHE A 80 4.64 -6.81 12.32
C PHE A 80 4.49 -5.40 12.88
N PRO A 81 3.26 -4.98 13.21
CA PRO A 81 3.01 -3.66 13.79
C PRO A 81 3.62 -3.56 15.20
N PRO A 82 4.01 -2.35 15.63
CA PRO A 82 4.46 -2.13 17.00
C PRO A 82 3.32 -2.39 18.00
N ALA A 83 3.66 -2.65 19.25
CA ALA A 83 2.66 -2.73 20.31
C ALA A 83 2.02 -1.35 20.56
N GLY A 84 0.78 -1.33 21.04
CA GLY A 84 0.11 -0.09 21.44
C GLY A 84 -0.52 0.72 20.31
N VAL A 85 -0.76 0.12 19.13
CA VAL A 85 -1.57 0.74 18.08
C VAL A 85 -2.95 1.09 18.65
N THR A 86 -3.31 2.36 18.61
CA THR A 86 -4.61 2.83 19.12
C THR A 86 -5.74 2.55 18.14
N ALA A 87 -6.99 2.52 18.61
CA ALA A 87 -8.16 2.38 17.74
C ALA A 87 -8.27 3.50 16.69
N ALA A 88 -7.83 4.72 17.02
CA ALA A 88 -7.78 5.84 16.09
C ALA A 88 -6.75 5.62 14.98
N GLN A 89 -5.53 5.18 15.33
CA GLN A 89 -4.48 4.86 14.36
C GLN A 89 -4.89 3.69 13.44
N ALA A 90 -5.49 2.64 14.00
CA ALA A 90 -6.00 1.52 13.21
C ALA A 90 -7.12 1.96 12.24
N SER A 91 -8.00 2.86 12.66
CA SER A 91 -9.06 3.42 11.79
C SER A 91 -8.47 4.29 10.68
N LEU A 92 -7.43 5.06 10.98
CA LEU A 92 -6.69 5.85 9.99
C LEU A 92 -5.96 4.95 8.99
N ALA A 93 -5.37 3.84 9.46
CA ALA A 93 -4.74 2.85 8.58
C ALA A 93 -5.75 2.21 7.62
N ARG A 94 -6.96 1.86 8.10
CA ARG A 94 -8.06 1.36 7.25
C ARG A 94 -8.44 2.34 6.14
N GLN A 95 -8.68 3.61 6.48
CA GLN A 95 -9.03 4.64 5.49
C GLN A 95 -7.93 4.84 4.45
N THR A 96 -6.67 4.85 4.92
CA THR A 96 -5.49 5.00 4.04
C THR A 96 -5.31 3.80 3.12
N LEU A 97 -5.55 2.59 3.63
CA LEU A 97 -5.53 1.36 2.84
C LEU A 97 -6.64 1.38 1.77
N GLU A 98 -7.85 1.78 2.14
CA GLU A 98 -8.96 1.90 1.20
C GLU A 98 -8.65 2.89 0.07
N ASP A 99 -8.06 4.04 0.38
CA ASP A 99 -7.61 5.01 -0.64
C ASP A 99 -6.52 4.41 -1.54
N LEU A 100 -5.49 3.77 -0.96
CA LEU A 100 -4.41 3.13 -1.73
C LEU A 100 -4.95 2.01 -2.64
N SER A 101 -5.84 1.18 -2.13
CA SER A 101 -6.49 0.07 -2.84
C SER A 101 -7.43 0.57 -3.95
N GLY A 102 -8.18 1.64 -3.70
CA GLY A 102 -9.11 2.23 -4.67
C GLY A 102 -8.45 3.09 -5.74
N THR A 103 -7.17 3.45 -5.57
CA THR A 103 -6.47 4.36 -6.50
C THR A 103 -5.23 3.72 -7.12
N VAL A 104 -4.17 3.50 -6.33
CA VAL A 104 -2.86 3.03 -6.82
C VAL A 104 -2.88 1.54 -7.13
N LEU A 105 -3.59 0.75 -6.33
CA LEU A 105 -3.68 -0.70 -6.47
C LEU A 105 -5.00 -1.16 -7.11
N ALA A 106 -5.79 -0.22 -7.64
CA ALA A 106 -7.04 -0.55 -8.32
C ALA A 106 -6.75 -1.42 -9.57
N PRO A 107 -7.47 -2.55 -9.73
CA PRO A 107 -7.39 -3.36 -10.93
C PRO A 107 -7.54 -2.56 -12.23
N ALA A 108 -6.84 -2.96 -13.28
CA ALA A 108 -6.98 -2.35 -14.59
C ALA A 108 -8.38 -2.56 -15.18
N ASP A 109 -8.85 -1.57 -15.93
CA ASP A 109 -10.02 -1.74 -16.80
C ASP A 109 -9.76 -2.80 -17.88
N SER A 110 -10.77 -3.62 -18.19
CA SER A 110 -10.65 -4.74 -19.13
C SER A 110 -10.30 -4.28 -20.55
N ASP A 111 -10.80 -3.13 -21.02
CA ASP A 111 -10.49 -2.61 -22.35
C ASP A 111 -9.04 -2.11 -22.41
N HIS A 112 -8.56 -1.44 -21.34
CA HIS A 112 -7.15 -1.05 -21.22
C HIS A 112 -6.25 -2.27 -21.29
N LEU A 113 -6.58 -3.32 -20.52
CA LEU A 113 -5.80 -4.55 -20.47
C LEU A 113 -5.74 -5.23 -21.84
N LEU A 114 -6.90 -5.48 -22.45
CA LEU A 114 -6.98 -6.15 -23.75
C LEU A 114 -6.19 -5.39 -24.82
N GLY A 115 -6.37 -4.07 -24.91
CA GLY A 115 -5.62 -3.21 -25.84
C GLY A 115 -4.12 -3.25 -25.58
N ARG A 116 -3.72 -3.26 -24.30
CA ARG A 116 -2.30 -3.31 -23.91
C ARG A 116 -1.65 -4.64 -24.28
N VAL A 117 -2.34 -5.75 -24.07
CA VAL A 117 -1.87 -7.11 -24.41
C VAL A 117 -1.78 -7.29 -25.91
N LEU A 118 -2.84 -6.98 -26.67
CA LEU A 118 -2.81 -7.10 -28.14
C LEU A 118 -1.67 -6.29 -28.74
N THR A 119 -1.46 -5.06 -28.26
CA THR A 119 -0.35 -4.24 -28.73
C THR A 119 1.02 -4.79 -28.29
N LEU A 120 1.14 -5.47 -27.14
CA LEU A 120 2.38 -6.14 -26.77
C LEU A 120 2.66 -7.32 -27.72
N LEU A 121 1.65 -8.16 -27.97
CA LEU A 121 1.76 -9.35 -28.81
C LEU A 121 2.05 -9.01 -30.27
N SER A 122 1.56 -7.87 -30.78
CA SER A 122 1.87 -7.41 -32.14
C SER A 122 3.35 -7.11 -32.39
N HIS A 123 4.14 -6.84 -31.33
CA HIS A 123 5.60 -6.74 -31.44
C HIS A 123 6.30 -8.09 -31.60
N PHE A 124 5.60 -9.19 -31.31
CA PHE A 124 6.12 -10.55 -31.34
C PHE A 124 5.15 -11.48 -32.11
N PRO A 125 4.99 -11.26 -33.43
CA PRO A 125 3.98 -11.97 -34.22
C PRO A 125 4.25 -13.48 -34.25
N ALA A 126 3.21 -14.26 -33.99
CA ALA A 126 3.24 -15.71 -34.15
C ALA A 126 2.87 -16.07 -35.60
N LYS A 127 3.63 -16.99 -36.22
CA LYS A 127 3.34 -17.46 -37.58
C LYS A 127 2.09 -18.33 -37.58
N GLY A 128 1.16 -18.06 -38.50
CA GLY A 128 -0.02 -18.90 -38.73
C GLY A 128 -1.14 -18.75 -37.70
N LEU A 129 -1.06 -17.76 -36.80
CA LEU A 129 -2.16 -17.46 -35.88
C LEU A 129 -3.25 -16.66 -36.59
N SER A 130 -4.52 -17.08 -36.48
CA SER A 130 -5.63 -16.27 -36.98
C SER A 130 -5.90 -15.09 -36.04
N PRO A 131 -6.48 -13.97 -36.54
CA PRO A 131 -6.87 -12.85 -35.67
C PRO A 131 -7.85 -13.23 -34.57
N GLU A 132 -8.72 -14.21 -34.83
CA GLU A 132 -9.66 -14.74 -33.84
C GLU A 132 -8.96 -15.46 -32.69
N VAL A 133 -7.97 -16.31 -33.01
CA VAL A 133 -7.15 -17.00 -31.99
C VAL A 133 -6.32 -16.00 -31.20
N GLU A 134 -5.75 -14.98 -31.86
CA GLU A 134 -5.00 -13.93 -31.16
C GLU A 134 -5.88 -13.17 -30.17
N ARG A 135 -7.14 -12.91 -30.54
CA ARG A 135 -8.11 -12.27 -29.65
C ARG A 135 -8.47 -13.16 -28.47
N MET A 136 -8.72 -14.45 -28.68
CA MET A 136 -8.99 -15.40 -27.58
C MET A 136 -7.81 -15.46 -26.60
N MET A 137 -6.57 -15.57 -27.11
CA MET A 137 -5.38 -15.53 -26.26
C MET A 137 -5.29 -14.23 -25.45
N ALA A 138 -5.64 -13.08 -26.05
CA ALA A 138 -5.59 -11.81 -25.34
C ALA A 138 -6.68 -11.70 -24.24
N LEU A 139 -7.80 -12.40 -24.39
CA LEU A 139 -8.82 -12.52 -23.35
C LEU A 139 -8.34 -13.39 -22.18
N ASP A 140 -7.67 -14.51 -22.44
CA ASP A 140 -7.06 -15.34 -21.38
C ASP A 140 -6.05 -14.52 -20.56
N TRP A 141 -5.26 -13.69 -21.24
CA TRP A 141 -4.34 -12.75 -20.58
C TRP A 141 -5.08 -11.68 -19.77
N ALA A 142 -6.25 -11.24 -20.22
CA ALA A 142 -7.07 -10.28 -19.48
C ALA A 142 -7.64 -10.85 -18.21
N GLU A 143 -8.01 -12.12 -18.21
CA GLU A 143 -8.43 -12.84 -17.01
C GLU A 143 -7.28 -12.94 -16.00
N ASP A 144 -6.12 -13.45 -16.42
CA ASP A 144 -4.99 -13.70 -15.50
C ASP A 144 -4.29 -12.44 -15.00
N LEU A 145 -4.27 -11.37 -15.81
CA LEU A 145 -3.64 -10.11 -15.45
C LEU A 145 -4.63 -9.09 -14.85
N GLY A 146 -5.93 -9.42 -14.82
CA GLY A 146 -6.99 -8.53 -14.38
C GLY A 146 -6.86 -8.07 -12.93
N GLU A 147 -6.13 -8.81 -12.09
CA GLU A 147 -5.86 -8.43 -10.69
C GLU A 147 -4.83 -7.29 -10.54
N TYR A 148 -4.11 -6.94 -11.61
CA TYR A 148 -3.04 -5.95 -11.56
C TYR A 148 -3.50 -4.56 -12.00
N PRO A 149 -2.97 -3.48 -11.39
CA PRO A 149 -3.23 -2.13 -11.83
C PRO A 149 -2.73 -1.84 -13.25
N ALA A 150 -3.42 -0.94 -13.95
CA ALA A 150 -3.07 -0.54 -15.32
C ALA A 150 -1.59 -0.10 -15.46
N TRP A 151 -1.07 0.62 -14.47
CA TRP A 151 0.32 1.08 -14.47
C TRP A 151 1.34 -0.06 -14.38
N VAL A 152 1.00 -1.16 -13.69
CA VAL A 152 1.85 -2.36 -13.57
C VAL A 152 1.93 -3.05 -14.92
N ILE A 153 0.77 -3.25 -15.56
CA ILE A 153 0.67 -3.92 -16.87
C ILE A 153 1.43 -3.11 -17.93
N ASP A 154 1.29 -1.78 -17.90
CA ASP A 154 2.04 -0.88 -18.80
C ASP A 154 3.55 -0.92 -18.55
N ALA A 155 3.97 -0.95 -17.29
CA ALA A 155 5.37 -1.06 -16.92
C ALA A 155 5.96 -2.43 -17.32
N ALA A 156 5.23 -3.52 -17.11
CA ALA A 156 5.62 -4.88 -17.50
C ALA A 156 5.77 -4.99 -19.03
N ALA A 157 4.76 -4.55 -19.78
CA ALA A 157 4.80 -4.55 -21.24
C ALA A 157 5.94 -3.67 -21.80
N ARG A 158 6.22 -2.53 -21.17
CA ARG A 158 7.35 -1.66 -21.53
C ARG A 158 8.69 -2.32 -21.20
N HIS A 159 8.81 -2.93 -20.03
CA HIS A 159 10.03 -3.63 -19.61
C HIS A 159 10.35 -4.76 -20.60
N TRP A 160 9.37 -5.63 -20.89
CA TRP A 160 9.57 -6.77 -21.78
C TRP A 160 10.05 -6.36 -23.17
N ARG A 161 9.38 -5.38 -23.80
CA ARG A 161 9.76 -4.87 -25.13
C ARG A 161 11.17 -4.28 -25.17
N ARG A 162 11.70 -3.81 -24.04
CA ARG A 162 13.03 -3.21 -23.96
C ARG A 162 14.12 -4.20 -23.61
N SER A 163 13.79 -5.31 -22.94
CA SER A 163 14.80 -6.24 -22.40
C SER A 163 14.80 -7.62 -23.06
N ARG A 164 13.72 -8.01 -23.75
CA ARG A 164 13.55 -9.37 -24.31
C ARG A 164 13.35 -9.35 -25.81
N LYS A 165 13.85 -10.39 -26.47
CA LYS A 165 13.75 -10.59 -27.93
C LYS A 165 12.55 -11.43 -28.35
N TRP A 166 12.03 -12.25 -27.43
CA TRP A 166 11.03 -13.27 -27.73
C TRP A 166 9.67 -12.92 -27.13
N ARG A 167 8.63 -13.50 -27.72
CA ARG A 167 7.25 -13.36 -27.25
C ARG A 167 7.16 -13.82 -25.79
N PRO A 168 6.58 -13.01 -24.88
CA PRO A 168 6.35 -13.46 -23.51
C PRO A 168 5.30 -14.57 -23.45
N SER A 169 5.45 -15.46 -22.48
CA SER A 169 4.34 -16.24 -21.95
C SER A 169 3.51 -15.43 -20.95
N ILE A 170 2.27 -15.87 -20.72
CA ILE A 170 1.36 -15.28 -19.72
C ILE A 170 1.95 -15.37 -18.31
N ALA A 171 2.58 -16.50 -17.98
CA ALA A 171 3.23 -16.74 -16.69
C ALA A 171 4.40 -15.78 -16.44
N GLU A 172 5.24 -15.53 -17.44
CA GLU A 172 6.34 -14.57 -17.33
C GLU A 172 5.83 -13.13 -17.13
N MET A 173 4.74 -12.77 -17.81
CA MET A 173 4.14 -11.45 -17.67
C MET A 173 3.47 -11.27 -16.32
N ARG A 174 2.81 -12.31 -15.80
CA ARG A 174 2.26 -12.34 -14.45
C ARG A 174 3.36 -12.19 -13.39
N ALA A 175 4.45 -12.95 -13.51
CA ALA A 175 5.59 -12.84 -12.61
C ALA A 175 6.19 -11.42 -12.62
N LEU A 176 6.33 -10.81 -13.81
CA LEU A 176 6.82 -9.44 -13.92
C LEU A 176 5.85 -8.41 -13.33
N CYS A 177 4.54 -8.61 -13.46
CA CYS A 177 3.54 -7.76 -12.82
C CYS A 177 3.63 -7.85 -11.29
N GLU A 178 3.76 -9.08 -10.76
CA GLU A 178 3.95 -9.32 -9.33
C GLU A 178 5.19 -8.59 -8.80
N GLU A 179 6.34 -8.75 -9.46
CA GLU A 179 7.60 -8.08 -9.07
C GLU A 179 7.48 -6.56 -9.07
N LEU A 180 6.80 -5.99 -10.08
CA LEU A 180 6.64 -4.55 -10.21
C LEU A 180 5.69 -3.96 -9.17
N CYS A 181 4.67 -4.71 -8.75
CA CYS A 181 3.62 -4.31 -7.82
C CYS A 181 3.94 -4.65 -6.35
N ALA A 182 4.85 -5.60 -6.11
CA ALA A 182 5.22 -6.08 -4.78
C ALA A 182 5.53 -4.97 -3.76
N PRO A 183 6.26 -3.88 -4.09
CA PRO A 183 6.53 -2.81 -3.12
C PRO A 183 5.27 -2.09 -2.62
N GLU A 184 4.33 -1.82 -3.52
CA GLU A 184 3.06 -1.17 -3.21
C GLU A 184 2.10 -2.11 -2.46
N ARG A 185 2.01 -3.38 -2.87
CA ARG A 185 1.25 -4.41 -2.14
C ARG A 185 1.82 -4.63 -0.74
N ALA A 186 3.14 -4.66 -0.57
CA ALA A 186 3.77 -4.77 0.74
C ALA A 186 3.46 -3.57 1.66
N LEU A 187 3.26 -2.37 1.12
CA LEU A 187 2.80 -1.23 1.92
C LEU A 187 1.34 -1.43 2.35
N ALA A 188 0.47 -1.88 1.44
CA ALA A 188 -0.92 -2.20 1.74
C ALA A 188 -1.03 -3.27 2.84
N ASP A 189 -0.23 -4.33 2.78
CA ASP A 189 -0.19 -5.39 3.80
C ASP A 189 0.18 -4.84 5.19
N ARG A 190 1.13 -3.89 5.25
CA ARG A 190 1.51 -3.25 6.52
C ARG A 190 0.40 -2.35 7.07
N LEU A 191 -0.31 -1.63 6.20
CA LEU A 191 -1.47 -0.84 6.59
C LEU A 191 -2.61 -1.74 7.09
N GLN A 192 -2.83 -2.88 6.44
CA GLN A 192 -3.79 -3.90 6.88
C GLN A 192 -3.39 -4.46 8.25
N ALA A 193 -2.12 -4.79 8.47
CA ALA A 193 -1.64 -5.25 9.77
C ALA A 193 -1.83 -4.19 10.88
N LEU A 194 -1.65 -2.90 10.57
CA LEU A 194 -1.96 -1.81 11.50
C LEU A 194 -3.47 -1.68 11.78
N ALA A 195 -4.29 -1.85 10.75
CA ALA A 195 -5.75 -1.84 10.86
C ALA A 195 -6.26 -2.97 11.78
N ASP A 196 -5.65 -4.15 11.69
CA ASP A 196 -6.02 -5.34 12.46
C ASP A 196 -5.45 -5.34 13.88
N ALA A 197 -4.38 -4.58 14.12
CA ALA A 197 -3.72 -4.46 15.43
C ALA A 197 -4.49 -3.62 16.45
N ALA A 198 -5.65 -3.06 16.08
CA ALA A 198 -6.52 -2.39 17.03
C ALA A 198 -6.75 -3.30 18.25
N PRO A 199 -6.62 -2.80 19.49
CA PRO A 199 -7.06 -3.57 20.63
C PRO A 199 -8.53 -3.90 20.38
N ARG A 200 -8.83 -5.19 20.17
CA ARG A 200 -10.20 -5.70 20.25
C ARG A 200 -10.68 -5.18 21.58
N GLY A 201 -11.64 -4.25 21.52
CA GLY A 201 -11.95 -3.38 22.64
C GLY A 201 -11.93 -4.20 23.91
N ALA A 202 -11.28 -3.68 24.95
CA ALA A 202 -11.62 -4.07 26.30
C ALA A 202 -13.15 -4.16 26.31
N ALA A 203 -13.68 -5.39 26.32
CA ALA A 203 -15.10 -5.61 26.51
C ALA A 203 -15.40 -4.74 27.72
N ALA A 204 -16.26 -3.73 27.53
CA ALA A 204 -16.58 -2.79 28.60
C ALA A 204 -16.78 -3.65 29.86
N PRO A 205 -16.01 -3.41 30.95
CA PRO A 205 -16.15 -4.24 32.14
C PRO A 205 -17.64 -4.24 32.47
N ASP A 206 -18.24 -5.43 32.48
CA ASP A 206 -19.66 -5.58 32.74
C ASP A 206 -19.97 -4.75 33.99
N PRO A 207 -20.82 -3.70 33.90
CA PRO A 207 -21.13 -2.87 35.06
C PRO A 207 -21.79 -3.68 36.19
N ARG A 208 -22.18 -4.95 35.94
CA ARG A 208 -22.68 -5.89 36.95
C ARG A 208 -21.58 -6.64 37.71
N ALA A 209 -20.33 -6.59 37.27
CA ALA A 209 -19.20 -7.26 37.94
C ALA A 209 -18.51 -6.40 39.02
N GLN A 210 -18.93 -5.14 39.20
CA GLN A 210 -18.31 -4.21 40.15
C GLN A 210 -19.22 -3.80 41.32
N ASP A 211 -20.33 -4.50 41.57
CA ASP A 211 -21.15 -4.24 42.76
C ASP A 211 -20.87 -5.24 43.89
N PRO A 212 -19.97 -4.93 44.85
CA PRO A 212 -19.72 -5.79 46.01
C PRO A 212 -20.94 -5.95 46.92
N ARG A 213 -22.01 -5.14 46.77
CA ARG A 213 -23.25 -5.31 47.54
C ARG A 213 -24.16 -6.42 47.02
N ALA A 214 -24.04 -6.83 45.75
CA ALA A 214 -24.85 -7.91 45.19
C ALA A 214 -24.48 -9.29 45.77
N LEU A 215 -23.22 -9.48 46.19
CA LEU A 215 -22.75 -10.72 46.82
C LEU A 215 -23.22 -10.88 48.28
N ALA A 216 -23.52 -9.79 48.98
CA ALA A 216 -23.97 -9.86 50.38
C ALA A 216 -25.44 -10.30 50.50
N MET A 217 -26.28 -9.95 49.52
CA MET A 217 -27.72 -10.28 49.54
C MET A 217 -28.03 -11.71 49.05
N GLY A 218 -27.15 -12.33 48.27
CA GLY A 218 -27.32 -13.71 47.78
C GLY A 218 -27.01 -14.79 48.83
N ALA A 219 -26.21 -14.47 49.85
CA ALA A 219 -25.79 -15.43 50.88
C ALA A 219 -26.84 -15.62 51.99
N LEU A 220 -27.65 -14.60 52.30
CA LEU A 220 -28.65 -14.67 53.37
C LEU A 220 -29.94 -15.42 52.99
N ARG A 221 -30.22 -15.61 51.69
CA ARG A 221 -31.46 -16.27 51.24
C ARG A 221 -31.36 -17.80 51.19
N ARG A 222 -30.18 -18.39 51.41
CA ARG A 222 -29.94 -19.84 51.27
C ARG A 222 -29.89 -20.64 52.58
N MET A 223 -30.06 -19.99 53.74
CA MET A 223 -30.07 -20.67 55.06
C MET A 223 -31.45 -20.75 55.73
N GLY A 224 -32.55 -20.45 55.02
CA GLY A 224 -33.91 -20.41 55.60
C GLY A 224 -34.87 -21.53 55.16
N GLN A 225 -34.44 -22.51 54.38
CA GLN A 225 -35.30 -23.59 53.87
C GLN A 225 -34.66 -24.97 54.06
N ILE A 226 -34.46 -25.37 55.31
CA ILE A 226 -34.44 -26.79 55.69
C ILE A 226 -35.18 -26.89 57.03
N GLY A 227 -36.45 -27.24 56.96
CA GLY A 227 -37.34 -27.55 58.08
C GLY A 227 -38.38 -28.54 57.59
#